data_AF-A0A535ZP82-F1
#
_entry.id   AF-A0A535ZP82-F1
#
_cell.length_a   1.000
_cell.length_b   1.000
_cell.length_c   1.000
_cell.angle_alpha   90.00
_cell.angle_beta   90.00
_cell.angle_gamma   90.00
#
_symmetry.space_group_name_H-M   'P 1'
#
loop_
_entity.id
_entity.type
_entity.pdbx_description
1 polymer ?
#
loop_
_entity_poly.entity_id
_entity_poly.type
_entity_poly.pdbx_seq_one_letter_code
_entity_poly.pdbx_strand_id
1 'polypeptide(L)' 'MLSLYFKLRSLTSRQEGQGMVEYALILVLVSIVVIVILLTMGNQIKNVFSNVVAALG' A
#
# COMPACT_ATOMS: atom_id res chain seq x y z
N MET A 1 34.41 1.35 30.80
CA MET A 1 33.80 0.11 30.25
C MET A 1 32.28 0.21 30.06
N LEU A 2 31.50 0.72 31.03
CA LEU A 2 30.03 0.86 30.88
C LEU A 2 29.56 1.82 29.78
N SER A 3 30.30 2.90 29.51
CA SER A 3 29.95 3.88 28.46
C SER A 3 29.84 3.26 27.05
N LEU A 4 30.62 2.21 26.78
CA LEU A 4 30.59 1.50 25.50
C LEU A 4 29.31 0.67 25.33
N TYR A 5 28.84 0.04 26.40
CA TYR A 5 27.60 -0.74 26.42
C TYR A 5 26.37 0.13 26.13
N PHE A 6 26.30 1.34 26.70
CA PHE A 6 25.22 2.28 26.41
C PHE A 6 25.23 2.78 24.97
N LYS A 7 26.42 3.02 24.39
CA LYS A 7 26.56 3.48 23.01
C LYS A 7 26.12 2.43 21.99
N LEU A 8 26.47 1.16 22.23
CA LEU A 8 26.04 0.03 21.39
C LEU A 8 24.52 -0.20 21.45
N ARG A 9 23.89 -0.06 22.62
CA ARG A 9 22.44 -0.21 22.78
C ARG A 9 21.62 0.84 22.01
N SER A 10 22.16 2.05 21.82
CA SER A 10 21.49 3.11 21.07
C SER A 10 21.38 2.81 19.55
N LEU A 11 22.31 2.01 19.01
CA LEU A 11 22.32 1.65 17.60
C LEU A 11 21.22 0.62 17.26
N THR A 12 20.91 -0.27 18.20
CA THR A 12 19.91 -1.33 18.01
C THR A 12 18.48 -0.84 18.20
N SER A 13 18.23 0.14 19.10
CA SER A 13 16.88 0.65 19.37
C SER A 13 16.23 1.42 18.21
N ARG A 14 17.02 1.86 17.22
CA ARG A 14 16.50 2.59 16.05
C ARG A 14 15.87 1.69 14.99
N GLN A 15 16.21 0.39 14.98
CA GLN A 15 15.79 -0.53 13.91
C GLN A 15 14.40 -1.13 14.14
N GLU A 16 13.95 -1.29 15.39
CA GLU A 16 12.65 -1.91 15.70
C GLU A 16 11.44 -1.04 15.30
N GLY A 17 11.60 0.30 15.27
CA GLY A 17 10.57 1.23 14.81
C GLY A 17 10.70 1.68 13.34
N GLN A 18 11.88 1.54 12.74
CA GLN A 18 12.16 2.04 11.40
C GLN A 18 11.49 1.16 10.32
N GLY A 19 11.46 -0.16 10.51
CA GLY A 19 10.80 -1.07 9.56
C GLY A 19 9.28 -0.86 9.47
N MET A 20 8.59 -0.61 10.59
CA MET A 20 7.13 -0.49 10.60
C MET A 20 6.62 0.71 9.80
N VAL A 21 7.34 1.84 9.85
CA VAL A 21 6.97 3.04 9.09
C VAL A 21 7.19 2.82 7.59
N GLU A 22 8.29 2.17 7.21
CA GLU A 22 8.59 1.86 5.81
C GLU A 22 7.54 0.91 5.20
N TYR A 23 7.13 -0.14 5.92
CA TYR A 23 6.04 -1.02 5.47
C TYR A 23 4.69 -0.30 5.39
N ALA A 24 4.37 0.59 6.33
CA ALA A 24 3.15 1.38 6.29
C ALA A 24 3.10 2.30 5.05
N LEU A 25 4.22 2.93 4.69
CA LEU A 25 4.33 3.77 3.49
C LEU A 25 4.14 2.97 2.19
N ILE A 26 4.72 1.76 2.12
CA ILE A 26 4.51 0.84 0.98
C ILE A 26 3.04 0.42 0.89
N LEU A 27 2.40 0.08 2.01
CA LEU A 27 0.99 -0.31 2.04
C LEU A 27 0.07 0.82 1.57
N VAL A 28 0.34 2.08 1.94
CA VAL A 28 -0.41 3.24 1.46
C VAL A 28 -0.26 3.39 -0.06
N LEU A 29 0.97 3.29 -0.59
CA LEU A 29 1.22 3.40 -2.02
C LEU A 29 0.49 2.31 -2.82
N VAL A 30 0.56 1.04 -2.36
CA VAL A 30 -0.17 -0.08 -2.99
C VAL A 30 -1.68 0.14 -2.92
N SER A 31 -2.20 0.65 -1.80
CA SER A 31 -3.63 0.92 -1.63
C SER A 31 -4.14 1.96 -2.63
N ILE A 32 -3.38 3.03 -2.86
CA ILE A 32 -3.73 4.06 -3.85
C ILE A 32 -3.81 3.43 -5.25
N VAL A 33 -2.82 2.61 -5.63
CA VAL A 33 -2.81 1.91 -6.93
C VAL A 33 -4.04 1.03 -7.09
N VAL A 34 -4.39 0.24 -6.06
CA VAL A 34 -5.57 -0.63 -6.08
C VAL A 34 -6.86 0.17 -6.24
N ILE A 35 -7.01 1.30 -5.55
CA ILE A 35 -8.18 2.17 -5.68
C ILE A 35 -8.34 2.67 -7.11
N VAL A 36 -7.25 3.14 -7.74
CA VAL A 36 -7.28 3.61 -9.14
C VAL A 36 -7.72 2.50 -10.10
N ILE A 37 -7.21 1.27 -9.90
CA ILE A 37 -7.62 0.11 -10.70
C ILE A 37 -9.11 -0.16 -10.53
N LEU A 38 -9.63 -0.20 -9.30
CA LEU A 38 -11.06 -0.47 -9.07
C LEU A 38 -11.97 0.60 -9.68
N LEU A 39 -11.59 1.88 -9.61
CA LEU A 39 -12.34 2.97 -10.22
C LEU A 39 -12.41 2.85 -11.75
N THR A 40 -11.29 2.51 -12.39
CA THR A 40 -11.24 2.34 -13.85
C THR A 40 -11.99 1.08 -14.30
N MET A 41 -11.87 -0.03 -13.56
CA MET A 41 -12.61 -1.27 -13.83
C MET A 41 -14.13 -1.06 -13.73
N GLY A 42 -14.60 -0.28 -12.77
CA GLY A 42 -16.03 0.02 -12.64
C GLY A 42 -16.64 0.64 -13.90
N ASN A 43 -15.91 1.55 -14.56
CA ASN A 43 -16.36 2.16 -15.83
C ASN A 43 -16.35 1.15 -16.98
N GLN A 44 -15.32 0.30 -17.06
CA GLN A 44 -15.25 -0.74 -18.11
C GLN A 44 -16.41 -1.74 -17.98
N ILE A 45 -16.71 -2.19 -16.76
CA ILE A 45 -17.83 -3.11 -16.50
C ILE A 45 -19.15 -2.49 -16.91
N LYS A 46 -19.40 -1.21 -16.58
CA LYS A 46 -20.60 -0.48 -17.01
C LYS A 46 -20.73 -0.45 -18.54
N ASN A 47 -19.65 -0.18 -19.25
CA ASN A 47 -19.66 -0.14 -20.71
C ASN A 47 -19.97 -1.51 -21.31
N VAL A 48 -19.33 -2.57 -20.80
CA VAL A 48 -19.61 -3.95 -21.24
C VAL A 48 -21.07 -4.31 -20.98
N PHE A 49 -21.60 -4.01 -19.80
CA PHE A 49 -22.99 -4.28 -19.47
C PHE A 49 -23.96 -3.51 -20.39
N SER A 50 -23.69 -2.23 -20.66
CA SER A 50 -24.48 -1.42 -21.58
C SER A 50 -24.49 -1.99 -23.00
N ASN A 51 -23.34 -2.48 -23.48
CA ASN A 51 -23.23 -3.09 -24.80
C ASN A 51 -24.02 -4.39 -24.89
N VAL A 52 -23.98 -5.22 -23.84
CA VAL A 52 -24.75 -6.46 -23.79
C VAL A 52 -26.25 -6.18 -23.77
N VAL A 53 -26.71 -5.21 -22.97
CA VAL A 53 -28.12 -4.82 -22.93
C VAL A 53 -28.59 -4.29 -24.29
N ALA A 54 -27.80 -3.45 -24.95
CA ALA A 54 -28.12 -2.91 -26.28
C ALA A 54 -28.13 -3.98 -27.39
N ALA A 55 -27.40 -5.09 -27.22
CA ALA A 55 -27.37 -6.19 -28.17
C ALA A 55 -28.54 -7.18 -27.97
N LEU A 56 -29.13 -7.21 -26.77
CA LEU A 56 -30.20 -8.14 -26.40
C LEU A 56 -31.60 -7.51 -26.37
N GLY A 57 -31.70 -6.18 -26.26
CA GLY A 57 -32.94 -5.41 -26.38
C GLY A 57 -33.17 -4.93 -27.80
#